data_AF-A0A836E4P9-F1
#
_entry.id   AF-A0A836E4P9-F1
#
_cell.length_a   1.000
_cell.length_b   1.000
_cell.length_c   1.000
_cell.angle_alpha   90.00
_cell.angle_beta   90.00
_cell.angle_gamma   90.00
#
_symmetry.space_group_name_H-M   'P 1'
#
loop_
_entity.id
_entity.type
_entity.pdbx_description
1 polymer ?
#
loop_
_entity_poly.entity_id
_entity_poly.type
_entity_poly.pdbx_seq_one_letter_code
_entity_poly.pdbx_strand_id
1 'polypeptide(L)'
;MSEFVPNKVYLRGILLHYFIQKKSAAEAHRILVQTYGDDALSDTTCRDWFRRFKNNDFELEDKERSGAPKKFQDKELEQLLDEKYSPDIAPSDFHLFRSMAHGLADRRFHSYEEAQKWIDSWIASKDMSFFRRGIHVLPERWSKVVESDGKYFH
;
A
#
# COMPACT_ATOMS: atom_id res chain seq x y z
N MET A 1 -37.34 -4.94 10.80
CA MET A 1 -36.96 -4.82 9.37
C MET A 1 -35.66 -4.05 9.35
N SER A 2 -34.59 -4.60 8.80
CA SER A 2 -33.30 -3.91 8.68
C SER A 2 -33.45 -2.71 7.76
N GLU A 3 -32.99 -1.53 8.21
CA GLU A 3 -32.95 -0.31 7.42
C GLU A 3 -31.86 -0.46 6.34
N PHE A 4 -32.24 -0.28 5.08
CA PHE A 4 -31.29 -0.37 3.97
C PHE A 4 -30.41 0.88 3.96
N VAL A 5 -29.11 0.71 4.19
CA VAL A 5 -28.13 1.80 4.14
C VAL A 5 -27.44 1.77 2.77
N PRO A 6 -27.64 2.80 1.92
CA PRO A 6 -27.08 2.82 0.58
C PRO A 6 -25.56 3.03 0.62
N ASN A 7 -24.80 2.19 -0.09
CA ASN A 7 -23.37 2.42 -0.24
C ASN A 7 -23.08 3.48 -1.34
N LYS A 8 -21.85 4.00 -1.36
CA LYS A 8 -21.46 5.08 -2.28
C LYS A 8 -21.58 4.69 -3.76
N VAL A 9 -21.25 3.45 -4.12
CA VAL A 9 -21.33 2.96 -5.51
C VAL A 9 -22.79 2.91 -5.97
N TYR A 10 -23.67 2.42 -5.10
CA TYR A 10 -25.12 2.40 -5.34
C TYR A 10 -25.67 3.82 -5.59
N LEU A 11 -25.32 4.79 -4.75
CA LEU A 11 -25.75 6.18 -4.92
C LEU A 11 -25.21 6.81 -6.22
N ARG A 12 -23.98 6.48 -6.62
CA ARG A 12 -23.40 6.91 -7.90
C ARG A 12 -24.14 6.29 -9.09
N GLY A 13 -24.59 5.05 -8.97
CA GLY A 13 -25.46 4.41 -9.97
C GLY A 13 -26.79 5.13 -10.14
N ILE A 14 -27.39 5.59 -9.04
CA ILE A 14 -28.60 6.43 -9.08
C ILE A 14 -28.32 7.77 -9.76
N LEU A 15 -27.17 8.40 -9.48
CA LEU A 15 -26.77 9.63 -10.17
C LEU A 15 -26.63 9.43 -11.68
N LEU A 16 -26.04 8.32 -12.12
CA LEU A 16 -25.93 7.97 -13.54
C LEU A 16 -27.32 7.79 -14.18
N HIS A 17 -28.24 7.13 -13.48
CA HIS A 17 -29.61 6.98 -13.95
C HIS A 17 -30.30 8.35 -14.15
N TYR A 18 -30.17 9.27 -13.19
CA TYR A 18 -30.71 10.64 -13.32
C TYR A 18 -30.03 11.45 -14.43
N PHE A 19 -28.73 11.23 -14.67
CA PHE A 19 -28.02 11.84 -15.78
C PHE A 19 -28.57 11.38 -17.14
N ILE A 20 -28.86 10.07 -17.28
CA ILE A 20 -29.48 9.52 -18.50
C ILE A 20 -30.88 10.10 -18.71
N GLN A 21 -31.64 10.32 -17.63
CA GLN A 21 -32.93 11.01 -17.66
C GLN A 21 -32.86 12.52 -17.93
N LYS A 22 -31.66 13.08 -18.21
CA LYS A 22 -31.44 14.52 -18.48
C LYS A 22 -31.79 15.44 -17.30
N LYS A 23 -31.81 14.93 -16.08
CA LYS A 23 -31.93 15.78 -14.88
C LYS A 23 -30.64 16.58 -14.65
N SER A 24 -30.73 17.64 -13.87
CA SER A 24 -29.57 18.37 -13.36
C SER A 24 -29.01 17.72 -12.09
N ALA A 25 -27.74 17.98 -11.78
CA ALA A 25 -27.11 17.52 -10.55
C ALA A 25 -27.86 18.00 -9.28
N ALA A 26 -28.42 19.21 -9.33
CA ALA A 26 -29.17 19.80 -8.23
C ALA A 26 -30.50 19.07 -7.99
N GLU A 27 -31.21 18.67 -9.06
CA GLU A 27 -32.42 17.86 -8.93
C GLU A 27 -32.11 16.47 -8.40
N ALA A 28 -31.05 15.84 -8.92
CA ALA A 28 -30.60 14.54 -8.44
C ALA A 28 -30.24 14.58 -6.95
N HIS A 29 -29.51 15.62 -6.50
CA HIS A 29 -29.18 15.82 -5.09
C HIS A 29 -30.44 15.99 -4.23
N ARG A 30 -31.40 16.83 -4.64
CA ARG A 30 -32.66 17.01 -3.91
C ARG A 30 -33.42 15.69 -3.73
N ILE A 31 -33.49 14.87 -4.78
CA ILE A 31 -34.17 13.57 -4.72
C ILE A 31 -33.41 12.61 -3.81
N LEU A 32 -32.07 12.58 -3.88
CA LEU A 32 -31.25 11.75 -2.99
C LEU A 32 -31.44 12.12 -1.53
N VAL A 33 -31.38 13.41 -1.18
CA VAL A 33 -31.61 13.87 0.21
C VAL A 33 -33.02 13.54 0.68
N GLN A 34 -34.02 13.70 -0.18
CA GLN A 34 -35.41 13.34 0.15
C GLN A 34 -35.58 11.83 0.40
N THR A 35 -34.80 10.99 -0.27
CA THR A 35 -34.94 9.52 -0.21
C THR A 35 -34.08 8.91 0.90
N TYR A 36 -32.85 9.41 1.09
CA TYR A 36 -31.82 8.79 1.93
C TYR A 36 -31.36 9.67 3.09
N GLY A 37 -31.85 10.91 3.22
CA GLY A 37 -31.51 11.80 4.32
C GLY A 37 -29.99 11.99 4.47
N ASP A 38 -29.46 11.66 5.65
CA ASP A 38 -28.05 11.83 6.00
C ASP A 38 -27.12 10.86 5.25
N ASP A 39 -27.64 9.76 4.70
CA ASP A 39 -26.87 8.81 3.89
C ASP A 39 -26.71 9.26 2.42
N ALA A 40 -27.31 10.40 2.04
CA ALA A 40 -27.21 10.94 0.70
C ALA A 40 -25.79 11.46 0.37
N LEU A 41 -25.43 11.42 -0.92
CA LEU A 41 -24.20 12.07 -1.39
C LEU A 41 -24.32 13.58 -1.25
N SER A 42 -23.24 14.24 -0.83
CA SER A 42 -23.19 15.70 -0.80
C SER A 42 -23.40 16.32 -2.18
N ASP A 43 -23.91 17.54 -2.20
CA ASP A 43 -24.16 18.29 -3.44
C ASP A 43 -22.90 18.46 -4.29
N THR A 44 -21.74 18.70 -3.67
CA THR A 44 -20.44 18.75 -4.35
C THR A 44 -20.13 17.42 -5.05
N THR A 45 -20.34 16.30 -4.36
CA THR A 45 -20.13 14.97 -4.94
C THR A 45 -21.06 14.74 -6.13
N CYS A 46 -22.33 15.13 -6.01
CA CYS A 46 -23.29 15.02 -7.12
C CYS A 46 -22.83 15.84 -8.34
N ARG A 47 -22.41 17.08 -8.14
CA ARG A 47 -21.90 17.95 -9.22
C ARG A 47 -20.65 17.40 -9.89
N ASP A 48 -19.71 16.85 -9.11
CA ASP A 48 -18.48 16.27 -9.63
C ASP A 48 -18.74 15.02 -10.47
N TRP A 49 -19.63 14.13 -10.02
CA TRP A 49 -20.04 12.95 -10.79
C TRP A 49 -20.76 13.32 -12.09
N PHE A 50 -21.64 14.32 -12.06
CA PHE A 50 -22.26 14.84 -13.28
C PHE A 50 -21.24 15.43 -14.26
N ARG A 51 -20.15 16.03 -13.77
CA ARG A 51 -19.04 16.49 -14.62
C ARG A 51 -18.31 15.30 -15.28
N ARG A 52 -18.09 14.20 -14.54
CA ARG A 52 -17.49 12.97 -15.07
C ARG A 52 -18.35 12.33 -16.16
N PHE A 53 -19.65 12.20 -15.92
CA PHE A 53 -20.57 11.63 -16.91
C PHE A 53 -20.63 12.44 -18.21
N LYS A 54 -20.53 13.77 -18.13
CA LYS A 54 -20.40 14.63 -19.32
C LYS A 54 -19.12 14.37 -20.13
N ASN A 55 -18.07 13.90 -19.47
CA ASN A 55 -16.79 13.53 -20.09
C ASN A 55 -16.75 12.05 -20.50
N ASN A 56 -17.90 11.36 -20.54
CA ASN A 56 -18.03 9.93 -20.83
C ASN A 56 -17.30 8.99 -19.86
N ASP A 57 -17.06 9.43 -18.62
CA ASP A 57 -16.52 8.59 -17.54
C ASP A 57 -17.67 8.02 -16.71
N PHE A 58 -18.03 6.76 -16.96
CA PHE A 58 -19.15 6.05 -16.33
C PHE A 58 -18.72 5.03 -15.27
N GLU A 59 -17.44 4.99 -14.92
CA GLU A 59 -16.92 4.08 -13.90
C GLU A 59 -17.34 4.54 -12.51
N LEU A 60 -18.17 3.77 -11.81
CA LEU A 60 -18.78 4.17 -10.55
C LEU A 60 -17.89 3.92 -9.33
N GLU A 61 -16.83 3.13 -9.50
CA GLU A 61 -15.88 2.80 -8.44
C GLU A 61 -14.77 3.86 -8.33
N ASP A 62 -14.17 3.95 -7.14
CA ASP A 62 -13.00 4.79 -6.97
C ASP A 62 -11.80 4.10 -7.61
N LYS A 63 -11.19 4.74 -8.61
CA LYS A 63 -9.91 4.29 -9.18
C LYS A 63 -8.88 4.19 -8.07
N GLU A 64 -8.11 3.11 -8.07
CA GLU A 64 -7.01 2.95 -7.13
C GLU A 64 -6.09 4.18 -7.19
N ARG A 65 -5.92 4.84 -6.04
CA ARG A 65 -4.99 5.97 -5.94
C ARG A 65 -3.58 5.41 -6.04
N SER A 66 -2.84 5.80 -7.06
CA SER A 66 -1.46 5.40 -7.35
C SER A 66 -0.41 5.79 -6.30
N GLY A 67 -0.81 6.24 -5.11
CA GLY A 67 0.08 6.72 -4.05
C GLY A 67 0.00 5.98 -2.71
N ALA A 68 -0.89 4.99 -2.54
CA ALA A 68 -0.95 4.20 -1.31
C ALA A 68 -0.07 2.95 -1.45
N PRO A 69 0.87 2.69 -0.52
CA PRO A 69 1.63 1.44 -0.54
C PRO A 69 0.66 0.28 -0.38
N LYS A 70 0.77 -0.72 -1.26
CA LYS A 70 0.03 -1.98 -1.13
C LYS A 70 0.46 -2.60 0.20
N LYS A 71 -0.42 -2.57 1.20
CA LYS A 71 -0.29 -3.46 2.35
C LYS A 71 -0.54 -4.85 1.81
N PHE A 72 0.45 -5.73 1.88
CA PHE A 72 0.25 -7.15 1.60
C PHE A 72 -0.80 -7.64 2.61
N GLN A 73 -2.02 -7.93 2.14
CA GLN A 73 -3.13 -8.43 2.97
C GLN A 73 -3.13 -9.95 3.02
N ASP A 74 -1.95 -10.56 3.02
CA ASP A 74 -1.85 -12.00 3.05
C ASP A 74 -1.39 -12.39 4.45
N LYS A 75 -2.39 -12.56 5.33
CA LYS A 75 -2.19 -12.97 6.73
C LYS A 75 -1.46 -14.32 6.83
N GLU A 76 -1.56 -15.14 5.79
CA GLU A 76 -0.88 -16.43 5.71
C GLU A 76 0.62 -16.23 5.44
N LEU A 77 0.97 -15.27 4.57
CA LEU A 77 2.35 -14.81 4.38
C LEU A 77 2.92 -14.14 5.64
N GLU A 78 2.14 -13.30 6.34
CA GLU A 78 2.57 -12.68 7.60
C GLU A 78 2.85 -13.73 8.69
N GLN A 79 1.96 -14.71 8.88
CA GLN A 79 2.18 -15.81 9.84
C GLN A 79 3.37 -16.70 9.47
N LEU A 80 3.54 -17.00 8.18
CA LEU A 80 4.62 -17.87 7.72
C LEU A 80 6.00 -17.21 7.86
N LEU A 81 6.06 -15.88 7.76
CA LEU A 81 7.25 -15.10 8.08
C LEU A 81 7.51 -15.15 9.59
N ASP A 82 6.55 -14.83 10.45
CA ASP A 82 6.80 -14.72 11.90
C ASP A 82 7.19 -16.05 12.59
N GLU A 83 6.67 -17.21 12.16
CA GLU A 83 6.99 -18.50 12.80
C GLU A 83 8.36 -19.08 12.42
N LYS A 84 8.94 -18.67 11.28
CA LYS A 84 10.15 -19.31 10.71
C LYS A 84 11.26 -18.33 10.36
N TYR A 85 11.05 -17.04 10.56
CA TYR A 85 12.03 -16.04 10.17
C TYR A 85 13.25 -16.06 11.09
N SER A 86 14.39 -16.36 10.48
CA SER A 86 15.69 -16.34 11.14
C SER A 86 16.57 -15.26 10.46
N PRO A 87 16.68 -14.06 11.06
CA PRO A 87 17.49 -12.98 10.48
C PRO A 87 18.97 -13.36 10.37
N ASP A 88 19.43 -14.34 11.17
CA ASP A 88 20.80 -14.84 11.14
C ASP A 88 21.14 -15.65 9.89
N ILE A 89 20.15 -16.09 9.10
CA ILE A 89 20.38 -16.81 7.85
C ILE A 89 19.98 -16.00 6.61
N ALA A 90 19.41 -14.81 6.78
CA ALA A 90 19.00 -13.94 5.67
C ALA A 90 20.12 -12.95 5.30
N PRO A 91 20.77 -13.05 4.12
CA PRO A 91 21.86 -12.14 3.72
C PRO A 91 21.45 -10.67 3.66
N SER A 92 20.16 -10.41 3.41
CA SER A 92 19.56 -9.08 3.53
C SER A 92 19.79 -8.51 4.93
N ASP A 93 19.53 -9.30 5.96
CA ASP A 93 19.47 -8.84 7.34
C ASP A 93 20.84 -8.83 8.01
N PHE A 94 21.54 -9.97 8.01
CA PHE A 94 22.82 -10.06 8.72
C PHE A 94 23.97 -9.32 8.02
N HIS A 95 23.84 -8.97 6.73
CA HIS A 95 24.91 -8.36 5.95
C HIS A 95 24.51 -7.01 5.34
N LEU A 96 23.52 -6.97 4.45
CA LEU A 96 23.17 -5.74 3.71
C LEU A 96 22.61 -4.65 4.63
N PHE A 97 21.50 -4.94 5.32
CA PHE A 97 20.83 -3.99 6.22
C PHE A 97 21.66 -3.71 7.47
N ARG A 98 22.36 -4.72 8.01
CA ARG A 98 23.32 -4.50 9.10
C ARG A 98 24.38 -3.47 8.74
N SER A 99 24.96 -3.57 7.54
CA SER A 99 25.94 -2.60 7.04
C SER A 99 25.30 -1.23 6.77
N MET A 100 24.07 -1.22 6.24
CA MET A 100 23.35 0.02 5.93
C MET A 100 22.91 0.80 7.17
N ALA A 101 22.54 0.10 8.25
CA ALA A 101 22.10 0.69 9.51
C ALA A 101 23.14 1.64 10.10
N HIS A 102 24.44 1.30 10.01
CA HIS A 102 25.53 2.19 10.43
C HIS A 102 25.57 3.50 9.63
N GLY A 103 25.23 3.47 8.34
CA GLY A 103 25.16 4.68 7.51
C GLY A 103 23.90 5.52 7.75
N LEU A 104 22.85 4.89 8.28
CA LEU A 104 21.55 5.50 8.55
C LEU A 104 21.44 6.09 9.96
N ALA A 105 22.18 5.57 10.95
CA ALA A 105 22.04 5.92 12.36
C ALA A 105 22.10 7.43 12.65
N ASP A 106 22.90 8.18 11.89
CA ASP A 106 23.11 9.62 12.09
C ASP A 106 22.38 10.50 11.06
N ARG A 107 21.41 9.96 10.33
CA ARG A 107 20.75 10.68 9.22
C ARG A 107 19.26 10.93 9.49
N ARG A 108 18.82 12.14 9.13
CA ARG A 108 17.40 12.49 9.02
C ARG A 108 17.12 12.93 7.60
N PHE A 109 16.16 12.27 6.95
CA PHE A 109 15.69 12.64 5.62
C PHE A 109 14.43 13.51 5.74
N HIS A 110 14.33 14.52 4.89
CA HIS A 110 13.19 15.46 4.86
C HIS A 110 12.23 15.15 3.72
N SER A 111 12.57 14.21 2.84
CA SER A 111 11.68 13.71 1.79
C SER A 111 11.98 12.26 1.43
N TYR A 112 11.03 11.64 0.72
CA TYR A 112 11.20 10.29 0.19
C TYR A 112 12.30 10.24 -0.88
N GLU A 113 12.36 11.26 -1.74
CA GLU A 113 13.35 11.36 -2.82
C GLU A 113 14.78 11.47 -2.28
N GLU A 114 14.96 12.17 -1.15
CA GLU A 114 16.24 12.26 -0.46
C GLU A 114 16.69 10.90 0.09
N ALA A 115 15.78 10.18 0.74
CA ALA A 115 16.04 8.83 1.25
C ALA A 115 16.36 7.85 0.10
N GLN A 116 15.58 7.88 -0.98
CA GLN A 116 15.81 7.03 -2.15
C GLN A 116 17.18 7.29 -2.78
N LYS A 117 17.52 8.55 -3.05
CA LYS A 117 18.84 8.92 -3.61
C LYS A 117 20.00 8.48 -2.74
N TRP A 118 19.83 8.58 -1.42
CA TRP A 118 20.85 8.12 -0.47
C TRP A 118 21.04 6.61 -0.55
N ILE A 119 19.95 5.85 -0.56
CA ILE A 119 19.99 4.37 -0.68
C ILE A 119 20.65 3.98 -2.00
N ASP A 120 20.23 4.58 -3.12
CA ASP A 120 20.79 4.31 -4.45
C ASP A 120 22.30 4.57 -4.47
N SER A 121 22.72 5.71 -3.92
CA SER A 121 24.14 6.08 -3.83
C SER A 121 24.92 5.14 -2.91
N TRP A 122 24.33 4.74 -1.78
CA TRP A 122 24.96 3.82 -0.83
C TRP A 122 25.16 2.43 -1.45
N ILE A 123 24.15 1.90 -2.16
CA ILE A 123 24.24 0.61 -2.85
C ILE A 123 25.30 0.69 -3.95
N ALA A 124 25.27 1.75 -4.78
CA ALA A 124 26.26 1.98 -5.83
C ALA A 124 27.69 2.15 -5.31
N SER A 125 27.86 2.56 -4.04
CA SER A 125 29.18 2.67 -3.40
C SER A 125 29.80 1.31 -3.01
N LYS A 126 29.03 0.21 -3.04
CA LYS A 126 29.50 -1.12 -2.66
C LYS A 126 30.06 -1.85 -3.87
N ASP A 127 31.26 -2.40 -3.70
CA ASP A 127 31.88 -3.27 -4.70
C ASP A 127 31.15 -4.63 -4.77
N MET A 128 31.26 -5.31 -5.91
CA MET A 128 30.69 -6.66 -6.10
C MET A 128 31.15 -7.65 -5.02
N SER A 129 32.39 -7.53 -4.54
CA SER A 129 32.92 -8.36 -3.46
C SER A 129 32.15 -8.22 -2.13
N PHE A 130 31.56 -7.05 -1.87
CA PHE A 130 30.70 -6.84 -0.69
C PHE A 130 29.47 -7.74 -0.77
N PHE A 131 28.74 -7.74 -1.89
CA PHE A 131 27.56 -8.58 -2.07
C PHE A 131 27.92 -10.06 -2.09
N ARG A 132 29.02 -10.41 -2.78
CA ARG A 132 29.54 -11.78 -2.84
C ARG A 132 29.81 -12.34 -1.45
N ARG A 133 30.42 -11.54 -0.57
CA ARG A 133 30.75 -11.94 0.81
C ARG A 133 29.49 -12.29 1.60
N GLY A 134 28.43 -11.50 1.49
CA GLY A 134 27.16 -11.79 2.17
C GLY A 134 26.60 -13.17 1.82
N ILE A 135 26.71 -13.58 0.55
CA ILE A 135 26.28 -14.91 0.09
C ILE A 135 27.28 -16.00 0.50
N HIS A 136 28.59 -15.76 0.39
CA HIS A 136 29.61 -16.76 0.69
C HIS A 136 29.70 -17.16 2.16
N VAL A 137 29.18 -16.35 3.08
CA VAL A 137 29.15 -16.66 4.52
C VAL A 137 27.95 -17.56 4.90
N LEU A 138 27.00 -17.78 3.99
CA LEU A 138 25.83 -18.63 4.24
C LEU A 138 26.18 -20.06 4.68
N PRO A 139 27.12 -20.79 4.04
CA PRO A 139 27.45 -22.14 4.46
C PRO A 139 27.98 -22.20 5.90
N GLU A 140 28.80 -21.24 6.33
CA GLU A 140 29.30 -21.17 7.71
C GLU A 140 28.14 -20.92 8.69
N ARG A 141 27.22 -20.01 8.34
CA ARG A 141 26.03 -19.71 9.15
C ARG A 141 25.09 -20.93 9.25
N TRP A 142 24.87 -21.65 8.16
CA TRP A 142 24.08 -22.88 8.18
C TRP A 142 24.72 -23.96 9.06
N SER A 143 26.04 -24.12 9.03
CA SER A 143 26.72 -25.03 9.97
C SER A 143 26.46 -24.64 11.43
N LYS A 144 26.53 -23.34 11.77
CA LYS A 144 26.22 -22.86 13.13
C LYS A 144 24.79 -23.12 13.55
N VAL A 145 23.81 -23.02 12.64
CA VAL A 145 22.41 -23.38 12.92
C VAL A 145 22.31 -24.87 13.28
N VAL A 146 22.97 -25.74 12.53
CA VAL A 146 22.97 -27.19 12.77
C VAL A 146 23.63 -27.52 14.10
N GLU A 147 24.79 -26.93 14.38
CA GLU A 147 25.51 -27.10 15.66
C GLU A 147 24.72 -26.57 16.87
N SER A 148 23.83 -25.60 16.64
CA SER A 148 23.00 -24.99 17.68
C SER A 148 21.62 -25.65 17.82
N ASP A 149 21.37 -26.79 17.15
CA ASP A 149 20.07 -27.46 17.08
C ASP A 149 18.92 -26.50 16.69
N GLY A 150 19.19 -25.60 15.74
CA GLY A 150 18.21 -24.62 15.27
C GLY A 150 18.03 -23.38 16.16
N LYS A 151 18.80 -23.25 17.26
CA LYS A 151 18.80 -22.03 18.08
C LYS A 151 19.57 -20.90 17.41
N TYR A 152 19.26 -19.66 17.83
CA TYR A 152 20.02 -18.47 17.46
C TYR A 152 21.48 -18.56 17.92
N PHE A 153 22.37 -17.96 17.13
CA PHE A 153 23.81 -17.96 17.34
C PHE A 153 24.38 -16.55 17.10
N HIS A 154 25.51 -16.23 17.74
CA HIS A 154 26.14 -14.90 17.67
C HIS A 154 27.51 -14.95 16.98
#